data_AF-A0A534A8K1-F1
#
_entry.id   AF-A0A534A8K1-F1
#
_cell.length_a   1.000
_cell.length_b   1.000
_cell.length_c   1.000
_cell.angle_alpha   90.00
_cell.angle_beta   90.00
_cell.angle_gamma   90.00
#
_symmetry.space_group_name_H-M   'P 1'
#
loop_
_entity.id
_entity.type
_entity.pdbx_description
1 polymer ?
#
loop_
_entity_poly.entity_id
_entity_poly.type
_entity_poly.pdbx_seq_one_letter_code
_entity_poly.pdbx_strand_id
1 'polypeptide(L)'
;MVPCYRGGLREAHGEAPEEEAAFILLDACVGVEFQEQPAKILFEWRGTEHEHFPDILVLARSIKEFWECKKDHESLDLVVRRRTERLTELLAPLGFGYRLVTTSQLTQKYLLNNAISMRRRASSKVPDYVDRRIAKLGFDASIQAARLLGSNSRDSADHLSLLYACLYQGVLTGNLWKPISIGMDVKRSSSNTVQPWVWQIFDRIN
;
A
#
# COMPACT_ATOMS: atom_id res chain seq x y z
N MET A 1 -16.28 -6.47 1.30
CA MET A 1 -16.02 -5.93 -0.06
C MET A 1 -15.40 -4.55 0.07
N VAL A 2 -14.30 -4.31 -0.63
CA VAL A 2 -13.53 -3.06 -0.54
C VAL A 2 -13.53 -2.36 -1.91
N PRO A 3 -14.08 -1.16 -2.06
CA PRO A 3 -14.03 -0.45 -3.33
C PRO A 3 -12.59 -0.06 -3.68
N CYS A 4 -12.13 -0.39 -4.87
CA CYS A 4 -10.83 0.04 -5.38
C CYS A 4 -11.07 1.21 -6.33
N TYR A 5 -10.36 2.32 -6.15
CA TYR A 5 -10.53 3.49 -7.02
C TYR A 5 -9.36 3.68 -7.99
N ARG A 6 -8.22 3.00 -7.80
CA ARG A 6 -7.12 3.01 -8.78
C ARG A 6 -7.28 2.00 -9.91
N GLY A 7 -7.84 0.83 -9.63
CA GLY A 7 -7.99 -0.28 -10.60
C GLY A 7 -9.22 -0.19 -11.50
N GLY A 8 -9.77 1.01 -11.72
CA GLY A 8 -11.13 1.20 -12.24
C GLY A 8 -12.18 1.10 -11.13
N LEU A 9 -13.47 1.31 -11.46
CA LEU A 9 -14.59 1.13 -10.52
C LEU A 9 -14.81 -0.38 -10.27
N ARG A 10 -13.89 -1.01 -9.54
CA ARG A 10 -13.99 -2.41 -9.12
C ARG A 10 -14.08 -2.51 -7.61
N GLU A 11 -14.55 -3.64 -7.14
CA GLU A 11 -14.54 -4.00 -5.72
C GLU A 11 -13.61 -5.21 -5.54
N ALA A 12 -12.81 -5.18 -4.48
CA ALA A 12 -12.03 -6.34 -4.04
C ALA A 12 -12.84 -7.14 -3.01
N HIS A 13 -12.82 -8.45 -3.16
CA HIS A 13 -13.54 -9.38 -2.29
C HIS A 13 -12.57 -10.01 -1.29
N GLY A 14 -12.72 -9.66 -0.01
CA GLY A 14 -11.93 -10.23 1.08
C GLY A 14 -12.77 -11.19 1.90
N GLU A 15 -12.19 -12.31 2.26
CA GLU A 15 -12.80 -13.33 3.13
C GLU A 15 -12.49 -13.04 4.61
N ALA A 16 -11.45 -12.24 4.89
CA ALA A 16 -11.02 -11.89 6.23
C ALA A 16 -10.68 -10.38 6.40
N PRO A 17 -10.75 -9.82 7.63
CA PRO A 17 -10.42 -8.42 7.89
C PRO A 17 -9.00 -7.99 7.49
N GLU A 18 -8.03 -8.88 7.61
CA GLU A 18 -6.64 -8.67 7.18
C GLU A 18 -6.54 -8.49 5.66
N GLU A 19 -7.28 -9.27 4.86
CA GLU A 19 -7.34 -9.08 3.41
C GLU A 19 -7.97 -7.73 3.06
N GLU A 20 -9.07 -7.37 3.73
CA GLU A 20 -9.69 -6.06 3.54
C GLU A 20 -8.72 -4.91 3.87
N ALA A 21 -7.96 -5.03 4.95
CA ALA A 21 -6.92 -4.06 5.30
C ALA A 21 -5.81 -3.98 4.24
N ALA A 22 -5.38 -5.13 3.69
CA ALA A 22 -4.42 -5.17 2.60
C ALA A 22 -4.95 -4.47 1.35
N PHE A 23 -6.19 -4.73 0.93
CA PHE A 23 -6.80 -4.04 -0.22
C PHE A 23 -6.87 -2.53 -0.03
N ILE A 24 -7.20 -2.07 1.18
CA ILE A 24 -7.24 -0.64 1.50
C ILE A 24 -5.85 0.01 1.33
N LEU A 25 -4.80 -0.65 1.83
CA LEU A 25 -3.43 -0.15 1.72
C LEU A 25 -2.93 -0.17 0.27
N LEU A 26 -3.16 -1.27 -0.43
CA LEU A 26 -2.74 -1.47 -1.82
C LEU A 26 -3.43 -0.47 -2.76
N ASP A 27 -4.74 -0.27 -2.62
CA ASP A 27 -5.49 0.73 -3.40
C ASP A 27 -5.04 2.18 -3.10
N ALA A 28 -4.64 2.48 -1.87
CA ALA A 28 -4.08 3.79 -1.53
C ALA A 28 -2.68 4.02 -2.13
N CYS A 29 -1.93 2.96 -2.45
CA CYS A 29 -0.55 3.05 -2.88
C CYS A 29 -0.41 3.31 -4.38
N VAL A 30 0.25 4.41 -4.75
CA VAL A 30 0.51 4.73 -6.17
C VAL A 30 1.51 3.75 -6.77
N GLY A 31 1.27 3.35 -8.02
CA GLY A 31 2.17 2.44 -8.76
C GLY A 31 2.08 0.99 -8.30
N VAL A 32 1.01 0.63 -7.59
CA VAL A 32 0.71 -0.74 -7.16
C VAL A 32 -0.57 -1.19 -7.85
N GLU A 33 -0.52 -2.38 -8.41
CA GLU A 33 -1.67 -3.14 -8.90
C GLU A 33 -1.80 -4.41 -8.06
N PHE A 34 -3.02 -4.90 -7.89
CA PHE A 34 -3.23 -6.15 -7.16
C PHE A 34 -4.48 -6.88 -7.65
N GLN A 35 -4.47 -8.20 -7.42
CA GLN A 35 -5.54 -9.12 -7.78
C GLN A 35 -5.78 -10.09 -6.62
N GLU A 36 -7.00 -10.17 -6.11
CA GLU A 36 -7.42 -11.19 -5.14
C GLU A 36 -7.52 -12.58 -5.78
N GLN A 37 -7.22 -13.63 -5.00
CA GLN A 37 -7.26 -15.05 -5.38
C GLN A 37 -6.71 -15.30 -6.80
N PRO A 38 -5.47 -14.87 -7.08
CA PRO A 38 -4.97 -14.69 -8.45
C PRO A 38 -4.79 -16.00 -9.22
N ALA A 39 -4.50 -17.10 -8.52
CA ALA A 39 -4.20 -18.38 -9.13
C ALA A 39 -4.25 -19.52 -8.10
N LYS A 40 -4.39 -20.74 -8.63
CA LYS A 40 -4.07 -21.96 -7.89
C LYS A 40 -2.60 -22.33 -8.12
N ILE A 41 -1.85 -22.50 -7.04
CA ILE A 41 -0.48 -23.00 -7.05
C ILE A 41 -0.50 -24.48 -6.69
N LEU A 42 0.03 -25.31 -7.59
CA LEU A 42 0.26 -26.73 -7.36
C LEU A 42 1.75 -26.94 -7.10
N PHE A 43 2.10 -27.66 -6.04
CA PHE A 43 3.49 -27.89 -5.68
C PHE A 43 3.70 -29.20 -4.92
N GLU A 44 4.87 -29.80 -5.08
CA GLU A 44 5.27 -30.96 -4.29
C GLU A 44 6.01 -30.52 -3.03
N TRP A 45 5.60 -31.08 -1.89
CA TRP A 45 6.28 -30.90 -0.62
C TRP A 45 6.25 -32.20 0.19
N ARG A 46 7.46 -32.71 0.50
CA ARG A 46 7.69 -33.99 1.19
C ARG A 46 7.08 -35.20 0.46
N GLY A 47 7.17 -35.22 -0.88
CA GLY A 47 6.66 -36.32 -1.70
C GLY A 47 5.14 -36.37 -1.81
N THR A 48 4.44 -35.32 -1.39
CA THR A 48 3.00 -35.18 -1.53
C THR A 48 2.70 -33.94 -2.37
N GLU A 49 1.71 -34.03 -3.25
CA GLU A 49 1.18 -32.88 -3.97
C GLU A 49 0.27 -32.05 -3.08
N HIS A 50 0.46 -30.74 -3.10
CA HIS A 50 -0.35 -29.78 -2.37
C HIS A 50 -0.92 -28.76 -3.35
N GLU A 51 -2.10 -28.25 -3.03
CA GLU A 51 -2.67 -27.09 -3.70
C GLU A 51 -2.83 -25.93 -2.73
N HIS A 52 -2.64 -24.72 -3.24
CA HIS A 52 -2.79 -23.51 -2.46
C HIS A 52 -3.24 -22.34 -3.32
N PHE A 53 -4.13 -21.52 -2.78
CA PHE A 53 -4.60 -20.29 -3.39
C PHE A 53 -4.09 -19.14 -2.53
N PRO A 54 -3.12 -18.35 -3.02
CA PRO A 54 -2.68 -17.16 -2.30
C PRO A 54 -3.81 -16.14 -2.24
N ASP A 55 -3.85 -15.32 -1.20
CA ASP A 55 -4.92 -14.34 -1.03
C ASP A 55 -4.82 -13.22 -2.06
N ILE A 56 -3.59 -12.74 -2.36
CA ILE A 56 -3.37 -11.56 -3.22
C ILE A 56 -2.11 -11.74 -4.08
N LEU A 57 -2.17 -11.37 -5.37
CA LEU A 57 -0.99 -11.06 -6.17
C LEU A 57 -0.81 -9.55 -6.19
N VAL A 58 0.38 -9.07 -5.81
CA VAL A 58 0.76 -7.65 -5.83
C VAL A 58 1.83 -7.41 -6.88
N LEU A 59 1.60 -6.41 -7.73
CA LEU A 59 2.50 -5.99 -8.80
C LEU A 59 2.92 -4.54 -8.59
N ALA A 60 4.22 -4.27 -8.64
CA ALA A 60 4.75 -2.92 -8.61
C ALA A 60 6.11 -2.83 -9.30
N ARG A 61 6.17 -2.13 -10.45
CA ARG A 61 7.38 -2.06 -11.29
C ARG A 61 7.98 -3.45 -11.56
N SER A 62 9.11 -3.77 -10.95
CA SER A 62 9.82 -5.06 -11.06
C SER A 62 9.46 -6.06 -9.97
N ILE A 63 8.60 -5.69 -9.02
CA ILE A 63 8.15 -6.54 -7.93
C ILE A 63 6.89 -7.28 -8.37
N LYS A 64 6.92 -8.61 -8.25
CA LYS A 64 5.76 -9.49 -8.34
C LYS A 64 5.78 -10.36 -7.09
N GLU A 65 4.79 -10.22 -6.23
CA GLU A 65 4.79 -10.88 -4.92
C GLU A 65 3.40 -11.38 -4.58
N PHE A 66 3.29 -12.66 -4.21
CA PHE A 66 2.08 -13.20 -3.62
C PHE A 66 2.06 -12.90 -2.13
N TRP A 67 0.93 -12.40 -1.64
CA TRP A 67 0.70 -12.14 -0.23
C TRP A 67 -0.34 -13.13 0.31
N GLU A 68 0.01 -13.76 1.43
CA GLU A 68 -0.88 -14.54 2.28
C GLU A 68 -1.20 -13.70 3.52
N CYS A 69 -2.43 -13.27 3.69
CA CYS A 69 -2.88 -12.52 4.85
C CYS A 69 -3.28 -13.48 5.98
N LYS A 70 -2.75 -13.26 7.18
CA LYS A 70 -3.09 -14.05 8.37
C LYS A 70 -3.17 -13.19 9.63
N LYS A 71 -3.89 -13.68 10.64
CA LYS A 71 -3.80 -13.11 11.99
C LYS A 71 -2.41 -13.37 12.57
N ASP A 72 -2.00 -12.52 13.51
CA ASP A 72 -0.69 -12.63 14.14
C ASP A 72 -0.43 -14.00 14.77
N HIS A 73 -1.43 -14.60 15.44
CA HIS A 73 -1.28 -15.92 16.04
C HIS A 73 -1.24 -17.05 15.00
N GLU A 74 -1.97 -16.93 13.89
CA GLU A 74 -1.95 -17.91 12.78
C GLU A 74 -0.61 -17.86 12.05
N SER A 75 0.06 -16.71 12.03
CA SER A 75 1.39 -16.58 11.44
C SER A 75 2.47 -17.38 12.17
N LEU A 76 2.21 -17.77 13.41
CA LEU A 76 3.10 -18.61 14.21
C LEU A 76 2.91 -20.10 13.94
N ASP A 77 1.86 -20.48 13.22
CA ASP A 77 1.60 -21.87 12.87
C ASP A 77 2.75 -22.45 12.01
N LEU A 78 3.25 -23.61 12.42
CA LEU A 78 4.41 -24.22 11.79
C LEU A 78 4.11 -24.62 10.34
N VAL A 79 2.90 -25.10 10.03
CA VAL A 79 2.51 -25.49 8.68
C VAL A 79 2.45 -24.26 7.79
N VAL A 80 1.85 -23.16 8.26
CA VAL A 80 1.79 -21.88 7.53
C VAL A 80 3.20 -21.37 7.21
N ARG A 81 4.08 -21.34 8.21
CA ARG A 81 5.47 -20.87 8.03
C ARG A 81 6.25 -21.75 7.05
N ARG A 82 6.16 -23.07 7.19
CA ARG A 82 6.87 -24.00 6.31
C ARG A 82 6.33 -23.98 4.88
N ARG A 83 5.02 -23.85 4.69
CA ARG A 83 4.42 -23.63 3.36
C ARG A 83 4.92 -22.33 2.74
N THR A 84 4.96 -21.25 3.52
CA THR A 84 5.48 -19.94 3.08
C THR A 84 6.93 -20.06 2.63
N GLU A 85 7.82 -20.63 3.47
CA GLU A 85 9.23 -20.88 3.13
C GLU A 85 9.35 -21.66 1.81
N ARG A 86 8.58 -22.75 1.67
CA ARG A 86 8.61 -23.60 0.49
C ARG A 86 8.15 -22.87 -0.77
N LEU A 87 7.06 -22.11 -0.70
CA LEU A 87 6.55 -21.34 -1.83
C LEU A 87 7.50 -20.23 -2.22
N THR A 88 8.13 -19.55 -1.25
CA THR A 88 9.18 -18.55 -1.53
C THR A 88 10.32 -19.15 -2.34
N GLU A 89 10.82 -20.33 -1.94
CA GLU A 89 11.89 -21.02 -2.68
C GLU A 89 11.47 -21.42 -4.10
N LEU A 90 10.27 -21.98 -4.25
CA LEU A 90 9.78 -22.49 -5.54
C LEU A 90 9.45 -21.38 -6.54
N LEU A 91 8.98 -20.22 -6.05
CA LEU A 91 8.55 -19.10 -6.89
C LEU A 91 9.69 -18.14 -7.25
N ALA A 92 10.75 -18.09 -6.46
CA ALA A 92 11.88 -17.19 -6.70
C ALA A 92 12.51 -17.35 -8.10
N PRO A 93 12.77 -18.58 -8.63
CA PRO A 93 13.27 -18.75 -10.00
C PRO A 93 12.33 -18.24 -11.10
N LEU A 94 11.03 -18.13 -10.79
CA LEU A 94 10.01 -17.58 -11.71
C LEU A 94 9.92 -16.05 -11.61
N GLY A 95 10.72 -15.42 -10.75
CA GLY A 95 10.71 -13.98 -10.51
C GLY A 95 9.53 -13.52 -9.64
N PHE A 96 8.93 -14.43 -8.86
CA PHE A 96 7.86 -14.11 -7.91
C PHE A 96 8.36 -14.25 -6.47
N GLY A 97 8.04 -13.27 -5.64
CA GLY A 97 8.13 -13.39 -4.18
C GLY A 97 6.89 -14.06 -3.60
N TYR A 98 7.02 -14.59 -2.39
CA TYR A 98 5.92 -15.08 -1.59
C TYR A 98 6.08 -14.56 -0.16
N ARG A 99 5.02 -13.99 0.40
CA ARG A 99 5.09 -13.30 1.70
C ARG A 99 3.86 -13.59 2.55
N LEU A 100 4.13 -13.95 3.80
CA LEU A 100 3.13 -13.95 4.86
C LEU A 100 3.00 -12.54 5.43
N VAL A 101 1.78 -12.00 5.42
CA VAL A 101 1.45 -10.64 5.85
C VAL A 101 0.49 -10.69 7.03
N THR A 102 0.85 -10.09 8.15
CA THR A 102 0.08 -10.21 9.40
C THR A 102 -0.90 -9.06 9.60
N THR A 103 -1.93 -9.28 10.42
CA THR A 103 -2.83 -8.21 10.85
C THR A 103 -2.06 -7.05 11.50
N SER A 104 -1.06 -7.29 12.35
CA SER A 104 -0.27 -6.20 12.95
C SER A 104 0.54 -5.38 11.94
N GLN A 105 0.98 -5.98 10.83
CA GLN A 105 1.62 -5.24 9.72
C GLN A 105 0.61 -4.33 9.01
N LEU A 106 -0.57 -4.86 8.73
CA LEU A 106 -1.60 -4.18 7.94
C LEU A 106 -2.37 -3.12 8.73
N THR A 107 -2.50 -3.31 10.04
CA THR A 107 -3.28 -2.45 10.92
C THR A 107 -2.43 -1.45 11.72
N GLN A 108 -1.18 -1.23 11.31
CA GLN A 108 -0.34 -0.16 11.85
C GLN A 108 -1.13 1.16 11.88
N LYS A 109 -1.42 1.64 13.10
CA LYS A 109 -2.53 2.56 13.39
C LYS A 109 -2.61 3.75 12.43
N TYR A 110 -1.48 4.36 12.09
CA TYR A 110 -1.49 5.53 11.22
C TYR A 110 -1.57 5.18 9.73
N LEU A 111 -0.94 4.11 9.28
CA LEU A 111 -0.93 3.73 7.87
C LEU A 111 -2.32 3.41 7.36
N LEU A 112 -3.05 2.53 8.05
CA LEU A 112 -4.39 2.13 7.63
C LEU A 112 -5.37 3.32 7.67
N ASN A 113 -5.33 4.12 8.74
CA ASN A 113 -6.19 5.31 8.86
C ASN A 113 -5.89 6.38 7.80
N ASN A 114 -4.61 6.57 7.48
CA ASN A 114 -4.17 7.46 6.41
C ASN A 114 -4.67 6.95 5.06
N ALA A 115 -4.53 5.66 4.76
CA ALA A 115 -5.00 5.03 3.53
C ALA A 115 -6.53 5.17 3.37
N ILE A 116 -7.30 4.91 4.43
CA ILE A 116 -8.76 5.13 4.44
C ILE A 116 -9.09 6.60 4.11
N SER A 117 -8.39 7.53 4.75
CA SER A 117 -8.64 8.97 4.57
C SER A 117 -8.26 9.46 3.17
N MET A 118 -7.15 8.97 2.62
CA MET A 118 -6.71 9.23 1.24
C MET A 118 -7.73 8.71 0.22
N ARG A 119 -8.19 7.47 0.39
CA ARG A 119 -9.17 6.82 -0.51
C ARG A 119 -10.50 7.56 -0.59
N ARG A 120 -10.96 8.15 0.52
CA ARG A 120 -12.16 9.02 0.54
C ARG A 120 -12.05 10.29 -0.33
N ARG A 121 -10.86 10.56 -0.89
CA ARG A 121 -10.56 11.70 -1.76
C ARG A 121 -10.10 11.25 -3.15
N ALA A 122 -10.37 10.00 -3.53
CA ALA A 122 -9.95 9.43 -4.81
C ALA A 122 -10.48 10.21 -6.03
N SER A 123 -11.71 10.71 -5.96
CA SER A 123 -12.35 11.50 -7.02
C SER A 123 -12.05 13.00 -6.96
N SER A 124 -11.40 13.48 -5.90
CA SER A 124 -11.07 14.90 -5.74
C SER A 124 -10.03 15.31 -6.78
N LYS A 125 -10.29 16.38 -7.53
CA LYS A 125 -9.28 16.95 -8.44
C LYS A 125 -8.27 17.78 -7.67
N VAL A 126 -6.99 17.64 -8.02
CA VAL A 126 -5.94 18.56 -7.55
C VAL A 126 -6.03 19.83 -8.40
N PRO A 127 -6.21 21.02 -7.80
CA PRO A 127 -6.29 22.26 -8.56
C PRO A 127 -4.96 22.64 -9.22
N ASP A 128 -5.00 23.22 -10.41
CA ASP A 128 -3.80 23.55 -11.20
C ASP A 128 -2.78 24.43 -10.47
N TYR A 129 -3.23 25.29 -9.53
CA TYR A 129 -2.30 26.13 -8.77
C TYR A 129 -1.40 25.30 -7.85
N VAL A 130 -1.90 24.17 -7.34
CA VAL A 130 -1.15 23.22 -6.53
C VAL A 130 -0.14 22.52 -7.40
N ASP A 131 -0.55 22.03 -8.57
CA ASP A 131 0.34 21.39 -9.54
C ASP A 131 1.47 22.32 -9.96
N ARG A 132 1.17 23.60 -10.25
CA ARG A 132 2.21 24.60 -10.57
C ARG A 132 3.18 24.83 -9.41
N ARG A 133 2.73 24.73 -8.15
CA ARG A 133 3.63 24.85 -6.99
C ARG A 133 4.46 23.58 -6.80
N ILE A 134 3.87 22.40 -6.95
CA ILE A 134 4.57 21.11 -6.90
C ILE A 134 5.63 21.04 -8.01
N ALA A 135 5.32 21.50 -9.22
CA ALA A 135 6.24 21.52 -10.35
C ALA A 135 7.47 22.41 -10.12
N LYS A 136 7.34 23.44 -9.25
CA LYS A 136 8.44 24.31 -8.83
C LYS A 136 9.30 23.72 -7.70
N LEU A 137 8.85 22.65 -7.05
CA LEU A 137 9.68 21.91 -6.11
C LEU A 137 10.70 21.08 -6.87
N GLY A 138 11.97 21.16 -6.46
CA GLY A 138 12.97 20.16 -6.83
C GLY A 138 12.56 18.78 -6.30
N PHE A 139 12.93 17.71 -7.00
CA PHE A 139 12.55 16.34 -6.62
C PHE A 139 13.03 15.94 -5.22
N ASP A 140 14.17 16.48 -4.78
CA ASP A 140 14.73 16.18 -3.45
C ASP A 140 14.30 17.17 -2.37
N ALA A 141 13.62 18.27 -2.76
CA ALA A 141 13.22 19.32 -1.84
C ALA A 141 12.02 18.88 -0.99
N SER A 142 12.18 18.97 0.32
CA SER A 142 11.10 18.82 1.29
C SER A 142 10.47 20.17 1.60
N ILE A 143 9.15 20.22 1.69
CA ILE A 143 8.41 21.42 2.09
C ILE A 143 7.27 21.03 3.01
N GLN A 144 6.96 21.88 3.99
CA GLN A 144 5.77 21.70 4.80
C GLN A 144 4.50 21.83 3.97
N ALA A 145 3.56 20.89 4.11
CA ALA A 145 2.32 20.85 3.34
C ALA A 145 1.51 22.16 3.46
N ALA A 146 1.43 22.75 4.65
CA ALA A 146 0.74 24.03 4.86
C ALA A 146 1.28 25.14 3.94
N ARG A 147 2.61 25.25 3.86
CA ARG A 147 3.28 26.24 3.01
C ARG A 147 3.04 25.97 1.53
N LEU A 148 3.12 24.70 1.12
CA LEU A 148 2.87 24.31 -0.26
C LEU A 148 1.43 24.63 -0.69
N LEU A 149 0.47 24.29 0.16
CA LEU A 149 -0.95 24.44 -0.12
C LEU A 149 -1.49 25.85 0.16
N GLY A 150 -0.69 26.74 0.78
CA GLY A 150 -1.08 28.12 1.08
C GLY A 150 -1.95 28.27 2.32
N SER A 151 -1.90 27.30 3.24
CA SER A 151 -2.62 27.34 4.51
C SER A 151 -1.88 28.21 5.52
N ASN A 152 -2.50 29.32 5.92
CA ASN A 152 -1.96 30.27 6.90
C ASN A 152 -2.52 30.05 8.33
N SER A 153 -3.46 29.12 8.52
CA SER A 153 -4.10 28.84 9.81
C SER A 153 -4.35 27.34 10.02
N ARG A 154 -4.49 26.93 11.28
CA ARG A 154 -4.75 25.52 11.68
C ARG A 154 -6.12 24.99 11.25
N ASP A 155 -7.07 25.86 10.91
CA ASP A 155 -8.35 25.46 10.30
C ASP A 155 -8.17 25.23 8.81
N SER A 156 -7.91 23.95 8.55
CA SER A 156 -7.19 23.44 7.40
C SER A 156 -7.97 22.32 6.72
N ALA A 157 -9.26 22.12 7.01
CA ALA A 157 -10.02 20.96 6.55
C ALA A 157 -10.02 20.79 5.01
N ASP A 158 -10.12 21.89 4.27
CA ASP A 158 -10.03 21.90 2.81
C ASP A 158 -8.60 21.59 2.34
N HIS A 159 -7.60 22.22 2.94
CA HIS A 159 -6.18 21.98 2.64
C HIS A 159 -5.73 20.57 3.01
N LEU A 160 -6.26 20.01 4.10
CA LEU A 160 -6.02 18.65 4.54
C LEU A 160 -6.70 17.65 3.60
N SER A 161 -7.94 17.94 3.17
CA SER A 161 -8.63 17.16 2.13
C SER A 161 -7.88 17.18 0.81
N LEU A 162 -7.33 18.34 0.44
CA LEU A 162 -6.47 18.50 -0.74
C LEU A 162 -5.14 17.76 -0.58
N LEU A 163 -4.54 17.77 0.61
CA LEU A 163 -3.32 16.99 0.91
C LEU A 163 -3.58 15.49 0.76
N TYR A 164 -4.69 14.98 1.30
CA TYR A 164 -5.12 13.60 1.10
C TYR A 164 -5.28 13.25 -0.38
N ALA A 165 -5.92 14.14 -1.16
CA ALA A 165 -6.04 13.96 -2.61
C ALA A 165 -4.68 13.95 -3.32
N CYS A 166 -3.76 14.85 -2.96
CA CYS A 166 -2.42 14.90 -3.56
C CYS A 166 -1.60 13.63 -3.27
N LEU A 167 -1.65 13.15 -2.02
CA LEU A 167 -1.01 11.89 -1.62
C LEU A 167 -1.67 10.69 -2.32
N TYR A 168 -3.00 10.67 -2.40
CA TYR A 168 -3.73 9.62 -3.11
C TYR A 168 -3.49 9.66 -4.61
N GLN A 169 -3.32 10.81 -5.25
CA GLN A 169 -2.97 10.83 -6.68
C GLN A 169 -1.50 10.49 -6.92
N GLY A 170 -0.69 10.46 -5.85
CA GLY A 170 0.73 10.20 -5.94
C GLY A 170 1.50 11.36 -6.55
N VAL A 171 0.97 12.59 -6.53
CA VAL A 171 1.72 13.80 -6.91
C VAL A 171 2.66 14.27 -5.79
N LEU A 172 2.30 13.94 -4.54
CA LEU A 172 3.13 14.14 -3.35
C LEU A 172 3.41 12.81 -2.64
N THR A 173 4.54 12.78 -1.94
CA THR A 173 4.88 11.73 -0.95
C THR A 173 5.13 12.39 0.40
N GLY A 174 4.98 11.59 1.46
CA GLY A 174 5.32 12.01 2.82
C GLY A 174 5.36 10.81 3.76
N ASN A 175 5.70 11.05 5.03
CA ASN A 175 5.79 9.99 6.02
C ASN A 175 4.39 9.55 6.50
N LEU A 176 3.91 8.43 5.98
CA LEU A 176 2.59 7.86 6.32
C LEU A 176 2.57 7.10 7.66
N TRP A 177 3.72 6.95 8.33
CA TRP A 177 3.81 6.39 9.69
C TRP A 177 3.38 7.35 10.78
N LYS A 178 3.03 8.58 10.42
CA LYS A 178 2.46 9.58 11.30
C LYS A 178 1.10 10.01 10.76
N PRO A 179 0.20 10.55 11.59
CA PRO A 179 -1.03 11.15 11.09
C PRO A 179 -0.74 12.17 9.99
N ILE A 180 -1.43 12.06 8.85
CA ILE A 180 -1.40 13.10 7.82
C ILE A 180 -1.94 14.40 8.43
N SER A 181 -1.17 15.47 8.29
CA SER A 181 -1.53 16.80 8.78
C SER A 181 -0.91 17.86 7.87
N ILE A 182 -1.48 19.05 7.83
CA ILE A 182 -0.87 20.18 7.11
C ILE A 182 0.52 20.57 7.64
N GLY A 183 0.87 20.16 8.86
CA GLY A 183 2.19 20.36 9.42
C GLY A 183 3.25 19.38 8.90
N MET A 184 2.85 18.34 8.16
CA MET A 184 3.77 17.32 7.68
C MET A 184 4.66 17.84 6.56
N ASP A 185 5.88 17.29 6.51
CA ASP A 185 6.77 17.47 5.38
C ASP A 185 6.34 16.57 4.21
N VAL A 186 6.30 17.16 3.03
CA VAL A 186 5.99 16.49 1.77
C VAL A 186 7.06 16.79 0.73
N LYS A 187 7.17 15.86 -0.22
CA LYS A 187 8.03 15.97 -1.39
C LYS A 187 7.22 15.72 -2.65
N ARG A 188 7.69 16.25 -3.77
CA ARG A 188 7.19 15.84 -5.09
C ARG A 188 7.50 14.36 -5.28
N SER A 189 6.52 13.58 -5.72
CA SER A 189 6.77 12.20 -6.11
C SER A 189 7.69 12.14 -7.32
N SER A 190 8.74 11.31 -7.23
CA SER A 190 9.54 10.96 -8.39
C SER A 190 9.08 9.62 -8.95
N SER A 191 9.14 9.46 -10.26
CA SER A 191 8.98 8.16 -10.93
C SER A 191 10.09 7.17 -10.59
N ASN A 192 11.11 7.61 -9.82
CA ASN A 192 12.28 6.84 -9.43
C ASN A 192 12.24 6.37 -7.97
N THR A 193 11.14 6.59 -7.22
CA THR A 193 10.98 6.01 -5.88
C THR A 193 11.19 4.51 -5.93
N VAL A 194 12.28 3.99 -5.37
CA VAL A 194 12.76 2.62 -5.61
C VAL A 194 11.71 1.57 -5.23
N GLN A 195 10.88 1.86 -4.22
CA GLN A 195 9.86 0.95 -3.72
C GLN A 195 8.58 1.71 -3.32
N PRO A 196 7.38 1.18 -3.62
CA PRO A 196 6.12 1.77 -3.17
C PRO A 196 6.03 1.78 -1.65
N TRP A 197 5.38 2.80 -1.08
CA TRP A 197 5.35 3.01 0.37
C TRP A 197 4.71 1.84 1.14
N VAL A 198 3.81 1.07 0.50
CA VAL A 198 3.13 -0.04 1.17
C VAL A 198 4.09 -1.15 1.60
N TRP A 199 5.25 -1.33 0.95
CA TRP A 199 6.26 -2.29 1.41
C TRP A 199 6.95 -1.87 2.69
N GLN A 200 6.86 -0.59 3.10
CA GLN A 200 7.45 -0.15 4.36
C GLN A 200 6.83 -0.89 5.55
N ILE A 201 5.62 -1.46 5.42
CA ILE A 201 4.98 -2.26 6.49
C ILE A 201 5.86 -3.43 6.96
N PHE A 202 6.83 -3.84 6.14
CA PHE A 202 7.77 -4.91 6.44
C PHE A 202 9.10 -4.42 7.05
N ASP A 203 9.43 -3.13 6.97
CA ASP A 203 10.75 -2.60 7.36
C ASP A 203 10.93 -2.39 8.87
N ARG A 204 9.84 -2.45 9.65
CA ARG A 204 9.85 -2.07 11.09
C ARG A 204 9.39 -3.16 12.05
N ILE A 205 9.44 -4.42 11.64
CA ILE A 205 9.31 -5.55 12.57
C ILE A 205 10.71 -6.08 12.83
N ASN A 206 11.45 -5.33 13.64
CA ASN A 206 12.65 -5.76 14.37
C ASN A 206 12.56 -5.16 15.76
#